data_AF-A0AAU8JGX7-F1
#
_entry.id   AF-A0AAU8JGX7-F1
#
_cell.length_a   1.000
_cell.length_b   1.000
_cell.length_c   1.000
_cell.angle_alpha   90.00
_cell.angle_beta   90.00
_cell.angle_gamma   90.00
#
_symmetry.space_group_name_H-M   'P 1'
#
loop_
_entity.id
_entity.type
_entity.pdbx_description
1 polymer ?
#
loop_
_entity_poly.entity_id
_entity_poly.type
_entity_poly.pdbx_seq_one_letter_code
_entity_poly.pdbx_strand_id
1 'polypeptide(L)'
;MKARTPLPITLQAARFLKLAGMAMILISLLDFILLPIPISSGVEWSLKITTEMVDRGIVPMLGMALVFSGYAFENLGSSSEIKPKPGIDLKFWVFLISTILGLVFLAIAPIHMSNVVKARNQTIEQINKEAKDAKQQLEIRLAEQATQLRDLLATQPDLDNYVKQGNLSADELARLQKFKDDPNAFKIQMATVRANLEKQIEDRKKASEERSKVGTLKSLWRVGISCLLLASCYLTIGWTGFKGGWRPKKVRPPK
;
A
#
# COMPACT_ATOMS: atom_id res chain seq x y z
N MET A 1 -53.54 25.75 18.70
CA MET A 1 -52.32 25.06 18.23
C MET A 1 -51.81 24.17 19.36
N LYS A 2 -51.79 22.84 19.18
CA LYS A 2 -51.38 21.88 20.22
C LYS A 2 -49.87 21.76 20.22
N ALA A 3 -49.21 22.21 21.30
CA ALA A 3 -47.77 22.04 21.48
C ALA A 3 -47.44 20.54 21.50
N ARG A 4 -46.64 20.07 20.53
CA ARG A 4 -46.08 18.72 20.58
C ARG A 4 -44.97 18.75 21.61
N THR A 5 -45.17 18.10 22.75
CA THR A 5 -44.09 17.80 23.68
C THR A 5 -43.06 16.91 22.98
N PRO A 6 -41.75 17.19 23.06
CA PRO A 6 -40.75 16.24 22.61
C PRO A 6 -40.99 14.88 23.27
N LEU A 7 -41.01 13.80 22.51
CA LEU A 7 -40.93 12.47 23.12
C LEU A 7 -39.57 12.37 23.85
N PRO A 8 -39.53 11.94 25.12
CA PRO A 8 -38.28 11.85 25.90
C PRO A 8 -37.20 10.99 25.22
N ILE A 9 -37.62 10.06 24.38
CA ILE A 9 -36.78 9.16 23.58
C ILE A 9 -35.91 9.95 22.58
N THR A 10 -36.42 11.01 21.95
CA THR A 10 -35.67 11.75 20.91
C THR A 10 -34.51 12.56 21.50
N LEU A 11 -34.70 13.09 22.72
CA LEU A 11 -33.66 13.84 23.43
C LEU A 11 -32.55 12.92 23.96
N GLN A 12 -32.93 11.73 24.44
CA GLN A 12 -31.95 10.72 24.87
C GLN A 12 -31.16 10.17 23.68
N ALA A 13 -31.83 9.86 22.57
CA ALA A 13 -31.18 9.44 21.33
C ALA A 13 -30.17 10.48 20.81
N ALA A 14 -30.52 11.77 20.85
CA ALA A 14 -29.61 12.85 20.48
C ALA A 14 -28.33 12.88 21.33
N ARG A 15 -28.45 12.66 22.65
CA ARG A 15 -27.29 12.60 23.56
C ARG A 15 -26.41 11.40 23.29
N PHE A 16 -27.00 10.22 23.09
CA PHE A 16 -26.24 9.00 22.77
C PHE A 16 -25.50 9.13 21.43
N LEU A 17 -26.12 9.70 20.40
CA LEU A 17 -25.47 9.93 19.11
C LEU A 17 -24.25 10.86 19.23
N LYS A 18 -24.38 11.96 19.96
CA LYS A 18 -23.27 12.89 20.19
C LYS A 18 -22.14 12.23 20.99
N LEU A 19 -22.48 11.46 22.03
CA LEU A 19 -21.50 10.76 22.86
C LEU A 19 -20.75 9.69 22.05
N ALA A 20 -21.47 8.86 21.31
CA ALA A 20 -20.88 7.83 20.45
C ALA A 20 -19.99 8.45 19.36
N GLY A 21 -20.47 9.51 18.70
CA GLY A 21 -19.69 10.21 17.69
C GLY A 21 -18.43 10.86 18.25
N MET A 22 -18.52 11.50 19.43
CA MET A 22 -17.36 12.06 20.13
C MET A 22 -16.35 10.97 20.51
N ALA A 23 -16.80 9.84 21.06
CA ALA A 23 -15.93 8.73 21.40
C ALA A 23 -15.21 8.18 20.17
N MET A 24 -15.90 7.97 19.05
CA MET A 24 -15.29 7.53 17.79
C MET A 24 -14.23 8.50 17.28
N ILE A 25 -14.51 9.81 17.30
CA ILE A 25 -13.54 10.84 16.89
C ILE A 25 -12.31 10.77 17.79
N LEU A 26 -12.48 10.76 19.12
CA LEU A 26 -11.36 10.76 20.06
C LEU A 26 -10.50 9.49 19.96
N ILE A 27 -11.12 8.33 19.86
CA ILE A 27 -10.40 7.05 19.71
C ILE A 27 -9.63 7.04 18.39
N SER A 28 -10.25 7.48 17.28
CA SER A 28 -9.56 7.55 15.98
C SER A 28 -8.40 8.53 15.96
N LEU A 29 -8.52 9.68 16.65
CA LEU A 29 -7.43 10.64 16.80
C LEU A 29 -6.29 10.06 17.63
N LEU A 30 -6.61 9.35 18.72
CA LEU A 30 -5.62 8.67 19.52
C LEU A 30 -4.87 7.64 18.67
N ASP A 31 -5.58 6.82 17.91
CA ASP A 31 -4.98 5.88 16.96
C ASP A 31 -4.03 6.60 16.00
N PHE A 32 -4.44 7.72 15.40
CA PHE A 32 -3.59 8.47 14.47
C PHE A 32 -2.37 9.11 15.11
N ILE A 33 -2.43 9.49 16.38
CA ILE A 33 -1.30 10.05 17.13
C ILE A 33 -0.33 8.94 17.56
N LEU A 34 -0.83 7.77 17.90
CA LEU A 34 -0.03 6.62 18.33
C LEU A 34 0.57 5.84 17.15
N LEU A 35 -0.10 5.79 16.01
CA LEU A 35 0.34 5.09 14.81
C LEU A 35 1.76 5.46 14.33
N PRO A 36 2.17 6.75 14.30
CA PRO A 36 3.49 7.12 13.84
C PRO A 36 4.61 6.87 14.86
N ILE A 37 4.36 6.28 16.04
CA ILE A 37 5.40 5.95 17.00
C ILE A 37 6.20 4.75 16.46
N PRO A 38 7.47 4.93 16.02
CA PRO A 38 8.19 3.90 15.30
C PRO A 38 8.90 2.91 16.25
N ILE A 39 9.07 1.67 15.77
CA ILE A 39 10.12 0.74 16.23
C ILE A 39 11.26 0.66 15.18
N SER A 40 11.01 1.07 13.93
CA SER A 40 11.98 1.09 12.82
C SER A 40 11.76 2.29 11.89
N SER A 41 12.80 2.78 11.22
CA SER A 41 12.74 3.88 10.24
C SER A 41 12.95 3.38 8.80
N GLY A 42 12.30 4.01 7.80
CA GLY A 42 12.50 3.66 6.39
C GLY A 42 11.31 3.94 5.46
N VAL A 43 11.49 3.62 4.17
CA VAL A 43 10.45 3.78 3.14
C VAL A 43 9.25 2.87 3.44
N GLU A 44 9.50 1.62 3.84
CA GLU A 44 8.45 0.65 4.21
C GLU A 44 7.60 1.12 5.39
N TRP A 45 8.25 1.68 6.42
CA TRP A 45 7.56 2.25 7.58
C TRP A 45 6.62 3.39 7.17
N SER A 46 7.10 4.31 6.33
CA SER A 46 6.28 5.43 5.87
C SER A 46 5.12 4.95 4.99
N LEU A 47 5.34 3.96 4.12
CA LEU A 47 4.29 3.37 3.29
C LEU A 47 3.22 2.70 4.15
N LYS A 48 3.63 1.98 5.20
CA LYS A 48 2.71 1.32 6.13
C LYS A 48 1.84 2.34 6.86
N ILE A 49 2.44 3.36 7.49
CA ILE A 49 1.69 4.38 8.22
C ILE A 49 0.73 5.12 7.29
N THR A 50 1.22 5.59 6.15
CA THR A 50 0.36 6.36 5.23
C THR A 50 -0.81 5.52 4.73
N THR A 51 -0.62 4.22 4.49
CA THR A 51 -1.71 3.31 4.11
C THR A 51 -2.68 3.09 5.27
N GLU A 52 -2.20 2.81 6.48
CA GLU A 52 -3.03 2.57 7.65
C GLU A 52 -3.84 3.81 8.09
N MET A 53 -3.25 5.00 8.01
CA MET A 53 -3.97 6.26 8.25
C MET A 53 -5.11 6.46 7.26
N VAL A 54 -4.88 6.16 5.98
CA VAL A 54 -5.88 6.34 4.92
C VAL A 54 -6.99 5.31 5.03
N ASP A 55 -6.66 4.03 5.26
CA ASP A 55 -7.65 2.96 5.42
C ASP A 55 -8.58 3.21 6.62
N ARG A 56 -8.07 3.83 7.70
CA ARG A 56 -8.86 4.18 8.91
C ARG A 56 -9.42 5.60 8.90
N GLY A 57 -9.10 6.39 7.88
CA GLY A 57 -9.48 7.80 7.79
C GLY A 57 -10.99 8.05 7.70
N ILE A 58 -11.81 7.02 7.43
CA ILE A 58 -13.27 7.13 7.43
C ILE A 58 -13.89 7.11 8.84
N VAL A 59 -13.20 6.54 9.83
CA VAL A 59 -13.72 6.37 11.20
C VAL A 59 -14.04 7.71 11.88
N PRO A 60 -13.14 8.72 11.89
CA PRO A 60 -13.48 10.02 12.47
C PRO A 60 -14.64 10.68 11.71
N MET A 61 -14.74 10.48 10.40
CA MET A 61 -15.82 11.03 9.57
C MET A 61 -17.19 10.50 9.96
N LEU A 62 -17.30 9.19 10.21
CA LEU A 62 -18.51 8.58 10.74
C LEU A 62 -18.86 9.15 12.12
N GLY A 63 -17.87 9.35 12.99
CA GLY A 63 -18.07 10.00 14.28
C GLY A 63 -18.64 11.42 14.14
N MET A 64 -18.14 12.22 13.19
CA MET A 64 -18.67 13.55 12.91
C MET A 64 -20.12 13.51 12.39
N ALA A 65 -20.44 12.55 11.52
CA ALA A 65 -21.80 12.35 11.02
C ALA A 65 -22.79 12.01 12.16
N LEU A 66 -22.36 11.19 13.14
CA LEU A 66 -23.15 10.89 14.33
C LEU A 66 -23.36 12.12 15.22
N VAL A 67 -22.33 12.94 15.43
CA VAL A 67 -22.45 14.20 16.17
C VAL A 67 -23.46 15.14 15.50
N PHE A 68 -23.34 15.35 14.18
CA PHE A 68 -24.29 16.20 13.44
C PHE A 68 -25.72 15.64 13.44
N SER A 69 -25.86 14.33 13.32
CA SER A 69 -27.15 13.66 13.43
C SER A 69 -27.77 13.90 14.81
N GLY A 70 -26.98 13.81 15.89
CA GLY A 70 -27.45 14.10 17.24
C GLY A 70 -27.95 15.54 17.40
N TYR A 71 -27.29 16.52 16.76
CA TYR A 71 -27.80 17.89 16.71
C TYR A 71 -29.09 18.03 15.89
N ALA A 72 -29.24 17.27 14.80
CA ALA A 72 -30.46 17.27 14.01
C ALA A 72 -31.67 16.73 14.81
N PHE A 73 -31.49 15.64 15.54
CA PHE A 73 -32.54 15.07 16.41
C PHE A 73 -32.95 16.00 17.55
N GLU A 74 -32.00 16.73 18.14
CA GLU A 74 -32.29 17.71 19.18
C GLU A 74 -33.15 18.88 18.66
N ASN A 75 -32.87 19.35 17.44
CA ASN A 75 -33.65 20.39 16.77
C ASN A 75 -35.07 19.93 16.40
N LEU A 76 -35.24 18.65 16.06
CA LEU A 76 -36.55 18.07 15.74
C LEU A 76 -37.42 17.85 16.98
N GLY A 77 -36.82 17.54 18.13
CA GLY A 77 -37.54 17.33 19.39
C GLY A 77 -37.88 18.61 20.13
N SER A 78 -37.04 19.64 20.05
CA SER A 78 -37.18 20.84 20.89
C SER A 78 -38.03 21.91 20.20
N SER A 79 -39.28 22.13 20.66
CA SER A 79 -40.15 23.24 20.21
C SER A 79 -39.82 24.60 20.84
N SER A 80 -38.77 24.68 21.67
CA SER A 80 -38.36 25.92 22.31
C SER A 80 -37.10 26.44 21.61
N GLU A 81 -37.08 27.72 21.24
CA GLU A 81 -35.90 28.44 20.77
C GLU A 81 -34.84 28.43 21.89
N ILE A 82 -34.04 27.36 21.96
CA ILE A 82 -32.89 27.32 22.85
C ILE A 82 -31.90 28.33 22.28
N LYS A 83 -31.85 29.52 22.88
CA LYS A 83 -30.84 30.54 22.58
C LYS A 83 -29.47 29.85 22.58
N PRO A 84 -28.70 29.94 21.48
CA PRO A 84 -27.37 29.35 21.45
C PRO A 84 -26.55 29.98 22.57
N LYS A 85 -26.03 29.16 23.50
CA LYS A 85 -25.09 29.65 24.51
C LYS A 85 -23.86 30.22 23.77
N PRO A 86 -23.43 31.45 24.06
CA PRO A 86 -22.20 32.00 23.51
C PRO A 86 -21.04 31.27 24.16
N GLY A 87 -20.43 30.34 23.43
CA GLY A 87 -19.30 29.54 23.89
C GLY A 87 -18.71 28.72 22.73
N ILE A 88 -17.57 28.08 22.97
CA ILE A 88 -16.95 27.15 22.02
C ILE A 88 -17.85 25.89 21.96
N ASP A 89 -18.81 25.89 21.04
CA ASP A 89 -19.72 24.75 20.81
C ASP A 89 -18.92 23.56 20.28
N LEU A 90 -19.33 22.34 20.63
CA LEU A 90 -18.70 21.10 20.14
C LEU A 90 -18.64 21.06 18.60
N LYS A 91 -19.58 21.72 17.90
CA LYS A 91 -19.55 21.92 16.45
C LYS A 91 -18.27 22.61 15.97
N PHE A 92 -17.80 23.63 16.69
CA PHE A 92 -16.57 24.34 16.34
C PHE A 92 -15.36 23.39 16.36
N TRP A 93 -15.22 22.58 17.41
CA TRP A 93 -14.15 21.59 17.50
C TRP A 93 -14.23 20.54 16.38
N VAL A 94 -15.44 20.07 16.06
CA VAL A 94 -15.65 19.13 14.95
C VAL A 94 -15.21 19.74 13.62
N PHE A 95 -15.56 21.00 13.33
CA PHE A 95 -15.13 21.67 12.11
C PHE A 95 -13.62 21.91 12.06
N LEU A 96 -13.01 22.32 13.18
CA LEU A 96 -11.58 22.53 13.29
C LEU A 96 -10.80 21.24 13.03
N ILE A 97 -11.16 20.16 13.72
CA ILE A 97 -10.58 18.84 13.55
C ILE A 97 -10.77 18.38 12.10
N SER A 98 -11.94 18.60 11.51
CA SER A 98 -12.22 18.24 10.13
C SER A 98 -11.27 18.93 9.14
N THR A 99 -11.06 20.24 9.30
CA THR A 99 -10.11 20.97 8.45
C THR A 99 -8.69 20.46 8.62
N ILE A 100 -8.24 20.22 9.86
CA ILE A 100 -6.90 19.69 10.13
C ILE A 100 -6.72 18.33 9.46
N LEU A 101 -7.66 17.39 9.64
CA LEU A 101 -7.59 16.07 9.00
C LEU A 101 -7.59 16.17 7.47
N GLY A 102 -8.39 17.09 6.91
CA GLY A 102 -8.42 17.33 5.46
C GLY A 102 -7.06 17.76 4.91
N LEU A 103 -6.37 18.66 5.62
CA LEU A 103 -5.01 19.09 5.27
C LEU A 103 -3.98 17.97 5.44
N VAL A 104 -4.11 17.16 6.50
CA VAL A 104 -3.24 15.99 6.72
C VAL A 104 -3.38 14.98 5.59
N PHE A 105 -4.60 14.60 5.19
CA PHE A 105 -4.80 13.67 4.08
C PHE A 105 -4.33 14.25 2.74
N LEU A 106 -4.47 15.56 2.55
CA LEU A 106 -3.93 16.24 1.38
C LEU A 106 -2.40 16.17 1.34
N ALA A 107 -1.72 16.32 2.48
CA ALA A 107 -0.26 16.23 2.59
C ALA A 107 0.26 14.78 2.48
N ILE A 108 -0.52 13.79 2.91
CA ILE A 108 -0.15 12.37 2.79
C ILE A 108 -0.04 11.95 1.31
N ALA A 109 -0.88 12.47 0.43
CA ALA A 109 -0.88 12.10 -0.99
C ALA A 109 0.50 12.27 -1.68
N PRO A 110 1.15 13.44 -1.67
CA PRO A 110 2.49 13.60 -2.26
C PRO A 110 3.57 12.79 -1.53
N ILE A 111 3.47 12.64 -0.20
CA ILE A 111 4.43 11.85 0.59
C ILE A 111 4.37 10.36 0.20
N HIS A 112 3.17 9.79 0.15
CA HIS A 112 2.96 8.39 -0.25
C HIS A 112 3.44 8.14 -1.67
N MET A 113 3.11 9.03 -2.62
CA MET A 113 3.56 8.92 -4.00
C MET A 113 5.09 8.91 -4.13
N SER A 114 5.77 9.85 -3.46
CA SER A 114 7.24 9.90 -3.45
C SER A 114 7.86 8.61 -2.90
N ASN A 115 7.30 8.09 -1.80
CA ASN A 115 7.81 6.89 -1.17
C ASN A 115 7.50 5.61 -1.96
N VAL A 116 6.36 5.52 -2.64
CA VAL A 116 6.05 4.41 -3.55
C VAL A 116 7.06 4.37 -4.71
N VAL A 117 7.40 5.53 -5.28
CA VAL A 117 8.41 5.60 -6.36
C VAL A 117 9.80 5.20 -5.83
N LYS A 118 10.19 5.65 -4.64
CA LYS A 118 11.46 5.23 -4.01
C LYS A 118 11.49 3.71 -3.77
N ALA A 119 10.44 3.14 -3.21
CA ALA A 119 10.33 1.70 -2.98
C ALA A 119 10.42 0.91 -4.29
N ARG A 120 9.78 1.39 -5.36
CA ARG A 120 9.87 0.80 -6.69
C ARG A 120 11.30 0.81 -7.22
N ASN A 121 12.01 1.95 -7.13
CA ASN A 121 13.38 2.05 -7.62
C ASN A 121 14.31 1.10 -6.85
N GLN A 122 14.18 1.04 -5.52
CA GLN A 122 14.92 0.08 -4.68
C GLN A 122 14.64 -1.37 -5.09
N THR A 123 13.37 -1.69 -5.34
CA THR A 123 12.96 -3.04 -5.79
C THR A 123 13.55 -3.36 -7.17
N ILE A 124 13.54 -2.42 -8.11
CA ILE A 124 14.11 -2.61 -9.46
C ILE A 124 15.63 -2.78 -9.39
N GLU A 125 16.32 -2.00 -8.56
CA GLU A 125 17.76 -2.15 -8.32
C GLU A 125 18.08 -3.53 -7.75
N GLN A 126 17.30 -4.00 -6.77
CA GLN A 126 17.45 -5.33 -6.20
C GLN A 126 17.21 -6.43 -7.25
N ILE A 127 16.13 -6.35 -8.04
CA ILE A 127 15.85 -7.30 -9.13
C ILE A 127 17.00 -7.35 -10.14
N ASN A 128 17.56 -6.19 -10.51
CA ASN A 128 18.70 -6.11 -11.42
C ASN A 128 19.96 -6.75 -10.82
N LYS A 129 20.21 -6.51 -9.53
CA LYS A 129 21.34 -7.12 -8.82
C LYS A 129 21.18 -8.63 -8.73
N GLU A 130 20.03 -9.13 -8.32
CA GLU A 130 19.72 -10.56 -8.25
C GLU A 130 19.86 -11.25 -9.61
N ALA A 131 19.38 -10.63 -10.69
CA ALA A 131 19.55 -11.15 -12.04
C ALA A 131 21.04 -11.18 -12.48
N LYS A 132 21.82 -10.17 -12.11
CA LYS A 132 23.26 -10.13 -12.39
C LYS A 132 24.00 -11.22 -11.62
N ASP A 133 23.72 -11.36 -10.34
CA ASP A 133 24.33 -12.37 -9.47
C ASP A 133 23.96 -13.79 -9.93
N ALA A 134 22.70 -14.01 -10.34
CA ALA A 134 22.24 -15.27 -10.92
C ALA A 134 22.96 -15.61 -12.23
N LYS A 135 23.18 -14.63 -13.12
CA LYS A 135 23.97 -14.84 -14.35
C LYS A 135 25.42 -15.19 -14.03
N GLN A 136 26.04 -14.51 -13.07
CA GLN A 136 27.42 -14.81 -12.67
C GLN A 136 27.55 -16.21 -12.05
N GLN A 137 26.61 -16.61 -11.18
CA GLN A 137 26.59 -17.96 -10.62
C GLN A 137 26.35 -19.04 -11.69
N LEU A 138 25.50 -18.75 -12.68
CA LEU A 138 25.28 -19.62 -13.83
C LEU A 138 26.58 -19.84 -14.62
N GLU A 139 27.33 -18.77 -14.90
CA GLU A 139 28.62 -18.86 -15.61
C GLU A 139 29.61 -19.76 -14.86
N ILE A 140 29.74 -19.59 -13.55
CA ILE A 140 30.63 -20.40 -12.71
C ILE A 140 30.23 -21.87 -12.77
N ARG A 141 28.94 -22.19 -12.59
CA ARG A 141 28.45 -23.58 -12.64
C ARG A 141 28.65 -24.22 -14.00
N LEU A 142 28.39 -23.50 -15.09
CA LEU A 142 28.60 -24.01 -16.45
C LEU A 142 30.07 -24.25 -16.75
N ALA A 143 30.97 -23.38 -16.27
CA ALA A 143 32.41 -23.55 -16.40
C ALA A 143 32.93 -24.76 -15.60
N GLU A 144 32.47 -24.94 -14.36
CA GLU A 144 32.77 -26.11 -13.54
C GLU A 144 32.28 -27.41 -14.19
N GLN A 145 31.03 -27.45 -14.66
CA GLN A 145 30.48 -28.62 -15.36
C GLN A 145 31.24 -28.93 -16.65
N ALA A 146 31.57 -27.91 -17.45
CA ALA A 146 32.35 -28.09 -18.67
C ALA A 146 33.75 -28.64 -18.38
N THR A 147 34.35 -28.25 -17.26
CA THR A 147 35.68 -28.73 -16.83
C THR A 147 35.61 -30.18 -16.35
N GLN A 148 34.64 -30.51 -15.48
CA GLN A 148 34.40 -31.89 -15.03
C GLN A 148 34.13 -32.85 -16.20
N LEU A 149 33.29 -32.43 -17.15
CA LEU A 149 33.00 -33.24 -18.34
C LEU A 149 34.26 -33.44 -19.19
N ARG A 150 35.05 -32.39 -19.42
CA ARG A 150 36.32 -32.51 -20.16
C ARG A 150 37.31 -33.46 -19.48
N ASP A 151 37.44 -33.37 -18.16
CA ASP A 151 38.33 -34.25 -17.40
C ASP A 151 37.87 -35.71 -17.45
N LEU A 152 36.57 -35.97 -17.36
CA LEU A 152 35.99 -37.31 -17.56
C LEU A 152 36.29 -37.87 -18.96
N LEU A 153 36.09 -37.05 -20.01
CA LEU A 153 36.38 -37.43 -21.40
C LEU A 153 37.87 -37.66 -21.67
N ALA A 154 38.76 -36.93 -20.98
CA ALA A 154 40.22 -37.07 -21.12
C ALA A 154 40.78 -38.28 -20.35
N THR A 155 40.19 -38.62 -19.19
CA THR A 155 40.73 -39.63 -18.25
C THR A 155 40.22 -41.05 -18.54
N GLN A 156 39.11 -41.23 -19.25
CA GLN A 156 38.54 -42.55 -19.57
C GLN A 156 38.59 -42.86 -21.08
N PRO A 157 39.62 -43.57 -21.56
CA PRO A 157 39.61 -44.11 -22.91
C PRO A 157 38.60 -45.25 -23.10
N ASP A 158 38.14 -45.89 -22.01
CA ASP A 158 37.47 -47.20 -22.04
C ASP A 158 35.97 -47.14 -21.74
N LEU A 159 35.26 -46.21 -22.42
CA LEU A 159 33.79 -46.08 -22.38
C LEU A 159 33.07 -47.42 -22.68
N ASP A 160 33.70 -48.30 -23.46
CA ASP A 160 33.21 -49.66 -23.79
C ASP A 160 33.05 -50.58 -22.56
N ASN A 161 33.85 -50.40 -21.51
CA ASN A 161 33.75 -51.21 -20.29
C ASN A 161 32.58 -50.78 -19.39
N TYR A 162 32.14 -49.53 -19.47
CA TYR A 162 30.98 -49.03 -18.73
C TYR A 162 29.64 -49.44 -19.36
N VAL A 163 29.59 -49.60 -20.69
CA VAL A 163 28.46 -50.20 -21.40
C VAL A 163 28.26 -51.66 -20.99
N LYS A 164 29.38 -52.41 -20.91
CA LYS A 164 29.36 -53.82 -20.49
C LYS A 164 28.91 -54.01 -19.04
N GLN A 165 29.10 -53.01 -18.18
CA GLN A 165 28.64 -53.01 -16.79
C GLN A 165 27.18 -52.54 -16.63
N GLY A 166 26.49 -52.15 -17.70
CA GLY A 166 25.06 -51.78 -17.67
C GLY A 166 24.75 -50.42 -17.04
N ASN A 167 25.77 -49.58 -16.80
CA ASN A 167 25.62 -48.30 -16.11
C ASN A 167 25.28 -47.12 -17.04
N LEU A 168 25.34 -47.30 -18.36
CA LEU A 168 25.10 -46.26 -19.36
C LEU A 168 24.19 -46.77 -20.49
N SER A 169 23.17 -45.99 -20.85
CA SER A 169 22.32 -46.28 -22.00
C SER A 169 23.09 -46.14 -23.32
N ALA A 170 22.74 -46.91 -24.34
CA ALA A 170 23.36 -46.82 -25.67
C ALA A 170 23.27 -45.41 -26.29
N ASP A 171 22.20 -44.67 -25.98
CA ASP A 171 22.00 -43.29 -26.43
C ASP A 171 22.95 -42.28 -25.75
N GLU A 172 23.29 -42.52 -24.48
CA GLU A 172 24.22 -41.67 -23.72
C GLU A 172 25.65 -41.89 -24.18
N LEU A 173 26.01 -43.13 -24.51
CA LEU A 173 27.30 -43.46 -25.07
C LEU A 173 27.52 -42.82 -26.45
N ALA A 174 26.50 -42.88 -27.33
CA ALA A 174 26.57 -42.28 -28.66
C ALA A 174 26.70 -40.74 -28.59
N ARG A 175 26.12 -40.10 -27.56
CA ARG A 175 26.30 -38.67 -27.30
C ARG A 175 27.71 -38.35 -26.78
N LEU A 176 28.22 -39.15 -25.85
CA LEU A 176 29.57 -38.98 -25.29
C LEU A 176 30.66 -39.20 -26.35
N GLN A 177 30.52 -40.22 -27.21
CA GLN A 177 31.43 -40.44 -28.36
C GLN A 177 31.38 -39.27 -29.34
N LYS A 178 30.18 -38.76 -29.69
CA LYS A 178 30.06 -37.55 -30.53
C LYS A 178 30.74 -36.32 -29.94
N PHE A 179 30.77 -36.15 -28.62
CA PHE A 179 31.49 -35.03 -27.99
C PHE A 179 33.00 -35.24 -27.93
N LYS A 180 33.45 -36.51 -27.93
CA LYS A 180 34.86 -36.88 -28.04
C LYS A 180 35.39 -36.62 -29.45
N ASP A 181 34.60 -36.97 -30.47
CA ASP A 181 34.95 -36.84 -31.89
C ASP A 181 34.74 -35.42 -32.44
N ASP A 182 33.75 -34.67 -31.93
CA ASP A 182 33.46 -33.29 -32.31
C ASP A 182 33.40 -32.34 -31.09
N PRO A 183 34.53 -31.70 -30.74
CA PRO A 183 34.61 -30.70 -29.67
C PRO A 183 33.71 -29.47 -29.90
N ASN A 184 33.29 -29.19 -31.15
CA ASN A 184 32.41 -28.07 -31.46
C ASN A 184 30.94 -28.39 -31.16
N ALA A 185 30.50 -29.63 -31.39
CA ALA A 185 29.14 -30.08 -31.05
C ALA A 185 28.84 -29.90 -29.55
N PHE A 186 29.81 -30.22 -28.68
CA PHE A 186 29.69 -30.00 -27.23
C PHE A 186 29.56 -28.51 -26.87
N LYS A 187 30.39 -27.65 -27.47
CA LYS A 187 30.34 -26.19 -27.24
C LYS A 187 29.01 -25.60 -27.66
N ILE A 188 28.46 -26.03 -28.80
CA ILE A 188 27.16 -25.57 -29.30
C ILE A 188 26.02 -25.96 -28.35
N GLN A 189 26.04 -27.18 -27.82
CA GLN A 189 25.03 -27.63 -26.87
C GLN A 189 25.12 -26.85 -25.55
N MET A 190 26.32 -26.66 -25.00
CA MET A 190 26.54 -25.85 -23.80
C MET A 190 26.13 -24.39 -24.00
N ALA A 191 26.42 -23.81 -25.18
CA ALA A 191 25.97 -22.47 -25.54
C ALA A 191 24.43 -22.36 -25.62
N THR A 192 23.77 -23.41 -26.11
CA THR A 192 22.29 -23.47 -26.18
C THR A 192 21.67 -23.57 -24.79
N VAL A 193 22.22 -24.43 -23.92
CA VAL A 193 21.77 -24.56 -22.52
C VAL A 193 21.96 -23.24 -21.77
N ARG A 194 23.13 -22.61 -21.96
CA ARG A 194 23.41 -21.27 -21.42
C ARG A 194 22.39 -20.25 -21.89
N ALA A 195 22.15 -20.15 -23.20
CA ALA A 195 21.20 -19.19 -23.77
C ALA A 195 19.77 -19.39 -23.21
N ASN A 196 19.34 -20.64 -23.04
CA ASN A 196 18.03 -20.96 -22.46
C ASN A 196 17.93 -20.57 -20.98
N LEU A 197 18.98 -20.78 -20.19
CA LEU A 197 19.01 -20.42 -18.77
C LEU A 197 19.12 -18.90 -18.57
N GLU A 198 19.95 -18.23 -19.36
CA GLU A 198 20.03 -16.76 -19.38
C GLU A 198 18.68 -16.15 -19.77
N LYS A 199 17.99 -16.73 -20.77
CA LYS A 199 16.64 -16.31 -21.16
C LYS A 199 15.64 -16.47 -20.02
N GLN A 200 15.67 -17.58 -19.28
CA GLN A 200 14.80 -17.76 -18.11
C GLN A 200 15.06 -16.72 -17.01
N ILE A 201 16.34 -16.38 -16.75
CA ILE A 201 16.68 -15.32 -15.80
C ILE A 201 16.12 -13.97 -16.27
N GLU A 202 16.26 -13.67 -17.56
CA GLU A 202 15.74 -12.43 -18.16
C GLU A 202 14.22 -12.36 -18.14
N ASP A 203 13.54 -13.46 -18.45
CA ASP A 203 12.07 -13.54 -18.44
C ASP A 203 11.53 -13.38 -17.01
N ARG A 204 12.20 -14.00 -16.01
CA ARG A 204 11.87 -13.80 -14.59
C ARG A 204 12.09 -12.36 -14.15
N LYS A 205 13.21 -11.75 -14.55
CA LYS A 205 13.51 -10.34 -14.30
C LYS A 205 12.39 -9.45 -14.84
N LYS A 206 12.04 -9.60 -16.12
CA LYS A 206 10.96 -8.83 -16.76
C LYS A 206 9.61 -9.01 -16.06
N ALA A 207 9.25 -10.25 -15.74
CA ALA A 207 8.01 -10.54 -15.01
C ALA A 207 7.96 -9.87 -13.62
N SER A 208 9.08 -9.87 -12.89
CA SER A 208 9.20 -9.20 -11.59
C SER A 208 9.14 -7.67 -11.71
N GLU A 209 9.78 -7.09 -12.73
CA GLU A 209 9.69 -5.66 -13.02
C GLU A 209 8.26 -5.24 -13.37
N GLU A 210 7.55 -6.02 -14.18
CA GLU A 210 6.16 -5.77 -14.51
C GLU A 210 5.25 -5.86 -13.29
N ARG A 211 5.43 -6.88 -12.44
CA ARG A 211 4.69 -7.00 -11.18
C ARG A 211 4.94 -5.80 -10.26
N SER A 212 6.19 -5.33 -10.18
CA SER A 212 6.53 -4.12 -9.42
C SER A 212 5.83 -2.88 -9.99
N LYS A 213 5.78 -2.71 -11.31
CA LYS A 213 5.06 -1.62 -11.99
C LYS A 213 3.55 -1.67 -11.69
N VAL A 214 2.91 -2.82 -11.85
CA VAL A 214 1.48 -3.00 -11.59
C VAL A 214 1.16 -2.76 -10.11
N GLY A 215 1.97 -3.28 -9.19
CA GLY A 215 1.83 -3.03 -7.76
C GLY A 215 1.95 -1.54 -7.41
N THR A 216 2.92 -0.85 -8.00
CA THR A 216 3.13 0.60 -7.85
C THR A 216 1.90 1.37 -8.30
N LEU A 217 1.36 1.06 -9.49
CA LEU A 217 0.16 1.72 -10.02
C LEU A 217 -1.04 1.46 -9.11
N LYS A 218 -1.25 0.22 -8.67
CA LYS A 218 -2.35 -0.12 -7.76
C LYS A 218 -2.24 0.67 -6.44
N SER A 219 -1.05 0.81 -5.88
CA SER A 219 -0.83 1.59 -4.65
C SER A 219 -1.11 3.08 -4.86
N LEU A 220 -0.56 3.65 -5.94
CA LEU A 220 -0.76 5.06 -6.31
C LEU A 220 -2.24 5.40 -6.49
N TRP A 221 -2.99 4.54 -7.20
CA TRP A 221 -4.41 4.77 -7.44
C TRP A 221 -5.24 4.56 -6.17
N ARG A 222 -5.06 3.43 -5.48
CA ARG A 222 -5.88 3.12 -4.29
C ARG A 222 -5.67 4.13 -3.18
N VAL A 223 -4.43 4.36 -2.76
CA VAL A 223 -4.13 5.26 -1.64
C VAL A 223 -4.25 6.71 -2.08
N GLY A 224 -3.75 7.06 -3.28
CA GLY A 224 -3.81 8.44 -3.79
C GLY A 224 -5.22 8.96 -3.97
N ILE A 225 -6.13 8.19 -4.58
CA ILE A 225 -7.54 8.59 -4.71
C ILE A 225 -8.19 8.66 -3.34
N SER A 226 -7.94 7.68 -2.47
CA SER A 226 -8.53 7.68 -1.13
C SER A 226 -8.13 8.95 -0.36
N CYS A 227 -6.85 9.33 -0.38
CA CYS A 227 -6.39 10.60 0.21
C CYS A 227 -7.16 11.81 -0.32
N LEU A 228 -7.35 11.90 -1.64
CA LEU A 228 -8.05 13.02 -2.26
C LEU A 228 -9.54 13.05 -1.91
N LEU A 229 -10.19 11.89 -1.88
CA LEU A 229 -11.59 11.76 -1.49
C LEU A 229 -11.78 12.14 -0.02
N LEU A 230 -10.95 11.59 0.87
CA LEU A 230 -10.98 11.94 2.29
C LEU A 230 -10.71 13.43 2.47
N ALA A 231 -9.64 13.97 1.87
CA ALA A 231 -9.33 15.40 1.95
C ALA A 231 -10.51 16.27 1.49
N SER A 232 -11.16 15.93 0.37
CA SER A 232 -12.34 16.64 -0.12
C SER A 232 -13.49 16.61 0.89
N CYS A 233 -13.86 15.42 1.39
CA CYS A 233 -14.92 15.27 2.39
C CYS A 233 -14.63 16.06 3.67
N TYR A 234 -13.42 15.96 4.20
CA TYR A 234 -13.00 16.66 5.41
C TYR A 234 -12.95 18.19 5.23
N LEU A 235 -12.45 18.67 4.10
CA LEU A 235 -12.39 20.10 3.79
C LEU A 235 -13.78 20.68 3.56
N THR A 236 -14.70 19.95 2.92
CA THR A 236 -16.09 20.40 2.76
C THR A 236 -16.80 20.54 4.10
N ILE A 237 -16.67 19.56 5.00
CA ILE A 237 -17.21 19.64 6.37
C ILE A 237 -16.60 20.84 7.10
N GLY A 238 -15.27 20.98 7.11
CA GLY A 238 -14.59 22.10 7.77
C GLY A 238 -15.04 23.47 7.25
N TRP A 239 -15.05 23.64 5.93
CA TRP A 239 -15.42 24.89 5.26
C TRP A 239 -16.87 25.32 5.50
N THR A 240 -17.81 24.37 5.57
CA THR A 240 -19.22 24.68 5.90
C THR A 240 -19.37 25.28 7.30
N GLY A 241 -18.55 24.85 8.25
CA GLY A 241 -18.52 25.40 9.61
C GLY A 241 -18.07 26.86 9.67
N PHE A 242 -17.00 27.21 8.95
CA PHE A 242 -16.46 28.57 8.95
C PHE A 242 -17.38 29.58 8.25
N LYS A 243 -18.07 29.18 7.16
CA LYS A 243 -19.03 30.05 6.46
C LYS A 243 -20.29 30.34 7.29
N GLY A 244 -20.72 29.42 8.15
CA GLY A 244 -21.91 29.58 9.00
C GLY A 244 -21.69 30.43 10.26
N GLY A 245 -20.46 30.41 10.81
CA GLY A 245 -20.14 31.09 12.08
C GLY A 245 -19.77 32.57 11.99
N TRP A 246 -19.41 33.08 10.80
CA TRP A 246 -18.79 34.41 10.62
C TRP A 246 -19.69 35.45 9.95
N ARG A 247 -21.02 35.37 10.14
CA ARG A 247 -21.92 36.48 9.81
C ARG A 247 -22.24 37.26 11.08
N PRO A 248 -21.67 38.47 11.30
CA PRO A 248 -22.09 39.29 12.43
C PRO A 248 -23.58 39.59 12.29
N LYS A 249 -24.38 39.21 13.29
CA LYS A 249 -25.80 39.59 13.35
C LYS A 249 -25.85 41.12 13.37
N LYS A 250 -26.26 41.74 12.26
CA LYS A 250 -26.62 43.16 12.25
C LYS A 250 -27.79 43.32 13.21
N VAL A 251 -27.49 43.81 14.41
CA VAL A 251 -28.49 44.26 15.37
C VAL A 251 -29.19 45.45 14.72
N ARG A 252 -30.44 45.27 14.29
CA ARG A 252 -31.27 46.41 13.89
C ARG A 252 -31.64 47.15 15.17
N PRO A 253 -31.45 48.49 15.25
CA PRO A 253 -31.88 49.24 16.42
C PRO A 253 -33.42 49.18 16.53
N PRO A 254 -33.97 49.14 17.76
CA PRO A 254 -35.41 49.26 17.96
C PRO A 254 -35.88 50.63 17.45
N LYS A 255 -37.04 50.63 16.79
CA LYS A 255 -37.78 51.85 16.42
C LYS A 255 -38.55 52.38 17.62
#